data_AF-A0A1Y4S490-F1
#
_entry.id   AF-A0A1Y4S490-F1
#
_cell.length_a   1.000
_cell.length_b   1.000
_cell.length_c   1.000
_cell.angle_alpha   90.00
_cell.angle_beta   90.00
_cell.angle_gamma   90.00
#
_symmetry.space_group_name_H-M   'P 1'
#
loop_
_entity.id
_entity.type
_entity.pdbx_description
1 polymer ?
#
loop_
_entity_poly.entity_id
_entity_poly.type
_entity_poly.pdbx_seq_one_letter_code
_entity_poly.pdbx_strand_id
1 'polypeptide(L)'
;MPCLAAGALILLFALSLKEAEKNGAGGRLTSSLPIQITASKADTRELTRLVEQLLYTNVPELKAYEAWIHEKSRGQAFLIAEAWSSPEEICMDGNVAGRYYKVYVGEKWEDHRVNWDWFLVSENMDEVLWYDIIEEKYLTLDEWRASDSYRDWL
;
A
#
# COMPACT_ATOMS: atom_id res chain seq x y z
N MET A 1 6.07 -25.50 13.60
CA MET A 1 6.19 -24.58 14.75
C MET A 1 5.12 -23.50 14.55
N PRO A 2 4.15 -23.30 15.45
CA PRO A 2 3.14 -22.27 15.26
C PRO A 2 3.64 -20.96 15.87
N CYS A 3 3.63 -19.87 15.10
CA CYS A 3 3.74 -18.53 15.65
C CYS A 3 2.46 -18.22 16.43
N LEU A 4 2.61 -18.08 17.73
CA LEU A 4 1.56 -17.76 18.69
C LEU A 4 1.00 -16.35 18.44
N ALA A 5 -0.32 -16.25 18.44
CA ALA A 5 -1.03 -15.00 18.61
C ALA A 5 -0.70 -14.37 19.97
N ALA A 6 -0.27 -13.10 19.97
CA ALA A 6 -0.23 -12.27 21.16
C ALA A 6 -1.20 -11.10 20.97
N GLY A 7 -2.29 -11.14 21.73
CA GLY A 7 -3.29 -10.09 21.79
C GLY A 7 -2.83 -8.86 22.56
N ALA A 8 -3.42 -7.74 22.15
CA ALA A 8 -3.82 -6.55 22.92
C ALA A 8 -2.83 -5.91 23.90
N LEU A 9 -2.42 -4.67 23.59
CA LEU A 9 -2.54 -3.58 24.56
C LEU A 9 -2.74 -2.24 23.85
N ILE A 10 -3.98 -1.75 23.92
CA ILE A 10 -4.33 -0.35 23.64
C ILE A 10 -3.72 0.50 24.74
N LEU A 11 -2.83 1.43 24.40
CA LEU A 11 -2.44 2.53 25.26
C LEU A 11 -2.77 3.84 24.55
N LEU A 12 -3.92 4.39 24.90
CA LEU A 12 -4.29 5.78 24.69
C LEU A 12 -3.23 6.68 25.32
N PHE A 13 -2.60 7.54 24.52
CA PHE A 13 -2.06 8.80 25.03
C PHE A 13 -2.67 9.96 24.27
N ALA A 14 -3.58 10.65 24.96
CA ALA A 14 -4.10 11.94 24.59
C ALA A 14 -3.13 13.05 25.02
N LEU A 15 -3.00 14.07 24.16
CA LEU A 15 -2.64 15.47 24.45
C LEU A 15 -1.41 15.77 25.31
N SER A 16 -0.39 16.41 24.72
CA SER A 16 0.00 17.76 25.13
C SER A 16 0.97 18.37 24.09
N LEU A 17 0.44 19.18 23.19
CA LEU A 17 1.22 20.12 22.39
C LEU A 17 1.27 21.43 23.18
N LYS A 18 2.37 21.67 23.90
CA LYS A 18 2.67 23.01 24.42
C LYS A 18 4.18 23.24 24.50
N GLU A 19 4.63 24.10 23.59
CA GLU A 19 5.76 25.04 23.69
C GLU A 19 7.13 24.49 24.11
N ALA A 20 8.01 24.36 23.12
CA ALA A 20 9.46 24.47 23.33
C ALA A 20 10.08 25.39 22.27
N GLU A 21 9.60 26.64 22.19
CA GLU A 21 10.46 27.76 21.79
C GLU A 21 10.95 28.47 23.06
N LYS A 22 12.13 28.09 23.55
CA LYS A 22 13.02 29.04 24.22
C LYS A 22 14.42 28.50 24.40
N ASN A 23 15.37 29.37 24.04
CA ASN A 23 16.79 29.41 24.44
C ASN A 23 17.76 28.71 23.48
N GLY A 24 18.45 29.53 22.68
CA GLY A 24 19.77 29.18 22.17
C GLY A 24 20.82 29.29 23.28
N ALA A 25 21.79 28.38 23.27
CA ALA A 25 23.20 28.59 23.59
C ALA A 25 24.00 27.28 23.46
N GLY A 26 25.13 27.37 22.75
CA GLY A 26 26.33 26.52 22.72
C GLY A 26 26.33 25.09 23.29
N GLY A 27 26.82 24.14 22.48
CA GLY A 27 27.35 22.87 22.97
C GLY A 27 27.56 21.84 21.87
N ARG A 28 28.79 21.71 21.37
CA ARG A 28 29.22 20.60 20.51
C ARG A 28 29.47 19.39 21.41
N LEU A 29 28.71 18.29 21.27
CA LEU A 29 29.13 16.94 21.64
C LEU A 29 28.29 15.91 20.88
N THR A 30 28.99 14.88 20.45
CA THR A 30 28.63 13.79 19.55
C THR A 30 27.62 12.82 20.14
N SER A 31 26.54 12.53 19.42
CA SER A 31 25.95 11.19 19.40
C SER A 31 25.26 10.94 18.05
N SER A 32 25.76 9.95 17.33
CA SER A 32 25.11 9.38 16.15
C SER A 32 23.86 8.64 16.60
N LEU A 33 22.73 9.34 16.60
CA LEU A 33 21.42 8.71 16.68
C LEU A 33 21.06 8.16 15.29
N PRO A 34 20.43 6.98 15.19
CA PRO A 34 19.91 6.51 13.92
C PRO A 34 18.92 7.54 13.39
N ILE A 35 19.07 7.90 12.11
CA ILE A 35 18.16 8.81 11.42
C ILE A 35 16.77 8.17 11.46
N GLN A 36 15.95 8.56 12.42
CA GLN A 36 14.52 8.34 12.34
C GLN A 36 14.02 9.29 11.26
N ILE A 37 13.90 8.78 10.04
CA ILE A 37 13.29 9.51 8.93
C ILE A 37 11.81 9.65 9.30
N THR A 38 11.46 10.75 9.97
CA THR A 38 10.08 11.18 10.06
C THR A 38 9.71 11.71 8.68
N ALA A 39 9.21 10.82 7.81
CA ALA A 39 8.78 11.19 6.46
C ALA A 39 7.79 12.35 6.53
N SER A 40 8.05 13.42 5.77
CA SER A 40 7.11 14.53 5.70
C SER A 40 5.87 14.14 4.89
N LYS A 41 4.77 14.87 5.05
CA LYS A 41 3.54 14.65 4.25
C LYS A 41 3.78 14.74 2.75
N ALA A 42 4.73 15.58 2.31
CA ALA A 42 5.13 15.68 0.91
C ALA A 42 5.85 14.41 0.45
N ASP A 43 6.72 13.85 1.29
CA ASP A 43 7.42 12.59 1.03
C ASP A 43 6.43 11.41 0.95
N THR A 44 5.41 11.38 1.82
CA THR A 44 4.35 10.36 1.74
C THR A 44 3.57 10.45 0.44
N ARG A 45 3.23 11.66 -0.03
CA ARG A 45 2.48 11.83 -1.28
C ARG A 45 3.29 11.39 -2.50
N GLU A 46 4.57 11.75 -2.53
CA GLU A 46 5.46 11.35 -3.61
C GLU A 46 5.67 9.84 -3.62
N LEU A 47 5.85 9.23 -2.44
CA LEU A 47 5.94 7.79 -2.29
C LEU A 47 4.69 7.07 -2.80
N THR A 48 3.49 7.51 -2.39
CA THR A 48 2.22 6.95 -2.88
C THR A 48 2.11 7.05 -4.40
N ARG A 49 2.51 8.20 -4.98
CA ARG A 49 2.53 8.39 -6.45
C ARG A 49 3.48 7.41 -7.14
N LEU A 50 4.65 7.14 -6.58
CA LEU A 50 5.61 6.17 -7.12
C LEU A 50 5.07 4.74 -7.07
N VAL A 51 4.44 4.36 -5.95
CA VAL A 51 3.79 3.05 -5.80
C VAL A 51 2.71 2.84 -6.85
N GLU A 52 1.82 3.82 -7.02
CA GLU A 52 0.77 3.77 -8.03
C GLU A 52 1.35 3.68 -9.46
N GLN A 53 2.39 4.45 -9.76
CA GLN A 53 3.06 4.39 -11.07
C GLN A 53 3.71 3.03 -11.35
N LEU A 54 4.36 2.43 -10.36
CA LEU A 54 4.95 1.11 -10.50
C LEU A 54 3.85 0.06 -10.76
N LEU A 55 2.72 0.17 -10.06
CA LEU A 55 1.57 -0.70 -10.28
C LEU A 55 1.06 -0.60 -11.73
N TYR A 56 0.79 0.60 -12.23
CA TYR A 56 0.35 0.81 -13.63
C TYR A 56 1.37 0.34 -14.67
N THR A 57 2.66 0.34 -14.32
CA THR A 57 3.73 -0.13 -15.21
C THR A 57 3.75 -1.66 -15.31
N ASN A 58 3.54 -2.36 -14.18
CA ASN A 58 3.62 -3.81 -14.10
C ASN A 58 2.28 -4.52 -14.37
N VAL A 59 1.17 -3.80 -14.22
CA VAL A 59 -0.20 -4.29 -14.43
C VAL A 59 -0.86 -3.49 -15.55
N PRO A 60 -0.47 -3.72 -16.83
CA PRO A 60 -1.07 -3.03 -17.97
C PRO A 60 -2.58 -3.28 -18.09
N GLU A 61 -3.10 -4.36 -17.51
CA GLU A 61 -4.53 -4.70 -17.43
C GLU A 61 -5.37 -3.59 -16.82
N LEU A 62 -4.81 -2.78 -15.91
CA LEU A 62 -5.52 -1.66 -15.30
C LEU A 62 -6.06 -0.66 -16.32
N LYS A 63 -5.39 -0.50 -17.48
CA LYS A 63 -5.91 0.37 -18.55
C LYS A 63 -7.17 -0.19 -19.20
N ALA A 64 -7.24 -1.51 -19.37
CA ALA A 64 -8.46 -2.16 -19.87
C ALA A 64 -9.58 -2.05 -18.84
N TYR A 65 -9.26 -2.20 -17.55
CA TYR A 65 -10.22 -2.04 -16.46
C TYR A 65 -10.79 -0.62 -16.44
N GLU A 66 -9.92 0.40 -16.54
CA GLU A 66 -10.33 1.80 -16.59
C GLU A 66 -11.27 2.08 -17.78
N ALA A 67 -10.92 1.59 -18.98
CA ALA A 67 -11.75 1.75 -20.16
C ALA A 67 -13.13 1.08 -19.99
N TRP A 68 -13.14 -0.14 -19.46
CA TRP A 68 -14.38 -0.88 -19.22
C TRP A 68 -15.26 -0.18 -18.17
N ILE A 69 -14.68 0.27 -17.06
CA ILE A 69 -15.38 1.00 -16.00
C ILE A 69 -16.01 2.27 -16.59
N HIS A 70 -15.24 3.02 -17.37
CA HIS A 70 -15.72 4.25 -18.01
C HIS A 70 -16.90 3.95 -18.94
N GLU A 71 -16.80 2.93 -19.79
CA GLU A 71 -17.87 2.53 -20.71
C GLU A 71 -19.13 2.06 -19.96
N LYS A 72 -18.99 1.11 -19.03
CA LYS A 72 -20.12 0.51 -18.30
C LYS A 72 -20.84 1.50 -17.41
N SER A 73 -20.09 2.38 -16.75
CA SER A 73 -20.66 3.44 -15.90
C SER A 73 -21.17 4.64 -16.70
N ARG A 74 -20.93 4.69 -18.02
CA ARG A 74 -21.20 5.87 -18.87
C ARG A 74 -20.50 7.13 -18.35
N GLY A 75 -19.26 6.96 -17.90
CA GLY A 75 -18.41 8.01 -17.34
C GLY A 75 -18.78 8.46 -15.92
N GLN A 76 -19.65 7.74 -15.21
CA GLN A 76 -20.00 8.06 -13.81
C GLN A 76 -18.98 7.53 -12.81
N ALA A 77 -18.17 6.55 -13.21
CA ALA A 77 -17.13 5.97 -12.39
C ALA A 77 -15.78 6.03 -13.10
N PHE A 78 -14.72 6.03 -12.30
CA PHE A 78 -13.34 5.95 -12.76
C PHE A 78 -12.56 4.93 -11.93
N LEU A 79 -11.53 4.35 -12.53
CA LEU A 79 -10.61 3.47 -11.81
C LEU A 79 -9.76 4.31 -10.85
N ILE A 80 -9.61 3.83 -9.63
CA ILE A 80 -8.65 4.36 -8.66
C ILE A 80 -7.69 3.24 -8.23
N ALA A 81 -6.43 3.63 -8.07
CA ALA A 81 -5.41 2.86 -7.38
C ALA A 81 -4.94 3.74 -6.21
N GLU A 82 -5.12 3.28 -4.97
CA GLU A 82 -4.76 4.06 -3.78
C GLU A 82 -3.89 3.22 -2.86
N ALA A 83 -2.63 3.64 -2.69
CA ALA A 83 -1.68 2.97 -1.81
C ALA A 83 -1.84 3.40 -0.35
N TRP A 84 -1.68 2.46 0.57
CA TRP A 84 -1.51 2.79 1.98
C TRP A 84 -0.19 3.52 2.23
N SER A 85 -0.19 4.38 3.25
CA SER A 85 0.96 5.26 3.55
C SER A 85 2.16 4.54 4.15
N SER A 86 1.98 3.31 4.64
CA SER A 86 3.01 2.53 5.32
C SER A 86 3.01 1.10 4.81
N PRO A 87 4.18 0.50 4.57
CA PRO A 87 4.26 -0.88 4.16
C PRO A 87 4.12 -1.81 5.37
N GLU A 88 3.57 -3.00 5.11
CA GLU A 88 3.35 -4.05 6.08
C GLU A 88 4.22 -5.27 5.76
N GLU A 89 4.63 -6.01 6.79
CA GLU A 89 5.33 -7.28 6.60
C GLU A 89 4.36 -8.34 6.06
N ILE A 90 4.74 -8.97 4.97
CA ILE A 90 3.95 -10.01 4.30
C ILE A 90 4.68 -11.35 4.46
N CYS A 91 3.91 -12.36 4.86
CA CYS A 91 4.37 -13.73 4.99
C CYS A 91 3.73 -14.59 3.91
N MET A 92 4.55 -15.37 3.20
CA MET A 92 4.13 -16.34 2.20
C MET A 92 4.72 -17.70 2.59
N ASP A 93 3.88 -18.74 2.63
CA ASP A 93 4.28 -20.11 3.00
C ASP A 93 5.07 -20.21 4.32
N GLY A 94 4.70 -19.37 5.29
CA GLY A 94 5.34 -19.34 6.62
C GLY A 94 6.69 -18.63 6.67
N ASN A 95 7.13 -17.99 5.58
CA ASN A 95 8.36 -17.20 5.52
C ASN A 95 8.04 -15.73 5.28
N VAL A 96 8.86 -14.82 5.84
CA VAL A 96 8.75 -13.40 5.55
C VAL A 96 9.18 -13.15 4.10
N ALA A 97 8.25 -12.74 3.26
CA ALA A 97 8.52 -12.40 1.86
C ALA A 97 9.14 -11.00 1.75
N GLY A 98 8.70 -10.07 2.59
CA GLY A 98 9.18 -8.69 2.59
C GLY A 98 8.18 -7.71 3.20
N ARG A 99 8.43 -6.42 3.01
CA ARG A 99 7.53 -5.34 3.40
C ARG A 99 6.90 -4.75 2.15
N TYR A 100 5.58 -4.54 2.15
CA TYR A 100 4.83 -4.11 0.97
C TYR A 100 3.80 -3.04 1.29
N TYR A 101 3.66 -2.07 0.40
CA TYR A 101 2.53 -1.15 0.34
C TYR A 101 1.33 -1.86 -0.27
N LYS A 102 0.23 -1.97 0.49
CA LYS A 102 -1.03 -2.43 -0.10
C LYS A 102 -1.65 -1.33 -0.95
N VAL A 103 -2.15 -1.71 -2.10
CA VAL A 103 -2.80 -0.83 -3.07
C VAL A 103 -4.21 -1.34 -3.30
N TYR A 104 -5.18 -0.51 -2.92
CA TYR A 104 -6.57 -0.73 -3.28
C TYR A 104 -6.74 -0.42 -4.76
N VAL A 105 -7.31 -1.34 -5.54
CA VAL A 105 -7.74 -1.09 -6.91
C VAL A 105 -9.26 -1.27 -6.99
N GLY A 106 -9.94 -0.30 -7.58
CA GLY A 106 -11.38 -0.36 -7.71
C GLY A 106 -12.00 0.85 -8.39
N GLU A 107 -13.32 0.90 -8.35
CA GLU A 107 -14.09 2.00 -8.91
C GLU A 107 -14.34 3.08 -7.87
N LYS A 108 -14.18 4.33 -8.28
CA LYS A 108 -14.65 5.49 -7.54
C LYS A 108 -15.91 6.03 -8.19
N TRP A 109 -17.00 5.99 -7.43
CA TRP A 109 -18.25 6.66 -7.71
C TRP A 109 -18.35 7.93 -6.86
N GLU A 110 -19.34 8.78 -7.16
CA GLU A 110 -19.60 10.01 -6.41
C GLU A 110 -19.87 9.70 -4.92
N ASP A 111 -20.72 8.71 -4.64
CA ASP A 111 -21.23 8.37 -3.31
C ASP A 111 -20.60 7.10 -2.70
N HIS A 112 -19.98 6.23 -3.50
CA HIS A 112 -19.41 4.98 -3.02
C HIS A 112 -18.12 4.57 -3.74
N ARG A 113 -17.59 3.41 -3.38
CA ARG A 113 -16.44 2.75 -4.00
C ARG A 113 -16.72 1.27 -4.14
N VAL A 114 -16.22 0.65 -5.22
CA VAL A 114 -16.36 -0.78 -5.48
C VAL A 114 -14.96 -1.38 -5.59
N ASN A 115 -14.61 -2.30 -4.69
CA ASN A 115 -13.33 -2.98 -4.73
C ASN A 115 -13.30 -3.99 -5.88
N TRP A 116 -12.19 -4.02 -6.60
CA TRP A 116 -11.92 -5.01 -7.63
C TRP A 116 -10.84 -5.97 -7.16
N ASP A 117 -9.70 -5.41 -6.81
CA ASP A 117 -8.49 -6.17 -6.52
C ASP A 117 -7.66 -5.48 -5.44
N TRP A 118 -6.76 -6.27 -4.85
CA TRP A 118 -5.73 -5.80 -3.95
C TRP A 118 -4.37 -6.18 -4.52
N PHE A 119 -3.54 -5.18 -4.77
CA PHE A 119 -2.16 -5.39 -5.16
C PHE A 119 -1.24 -4.96 -4.03
N LEU A 120 -0.02 -5.47 -4.05
CA LEU A 120 1.01 -5.14 -3.10
C LEU A 120 2.26 -4.76 -3.87
N VAL A 121 2.84 -3.62 -3.52
CA VAL A 121 4.10 -3.15 -4.10
C VAL A 121 5.16 -3.20 -3.03
N SER A 122 6.26 -3.90 -3.28
CA SER A 122 7.38 -4.02 -2.36
C SER A 122 7.92 -2.65 -1.89
N GLU A 123 8.42 -2.58 -0.66
CA GLU A 123 9.05 -1.37 -0.11
C GLU A 123 10.27 -0.93 -0.94
N ASN A 124 10.93 -1.89 -1.60
CA ASN A 124 12.05 -1.68 -2.51
C ASN A 124 11.64 -1.29 -3.94
N MET A 125 10.34 -1.30 -4.26
CA MET A 125 9.77 -0.93 -5.57
C MET A 125 10.25 -1.81 -6.74
N ASP A 126 10.56 -3.08 -6.49
CA ASP A 126 11.06 -4.04 -7.48
C ASP A 126 10.08 -5.19 -7.78
N GLU A 127 9.15 -5.46 -6.86
CA GLU A 127 8.14 -6.50 -6.98
C GLU A 127 6.71 -5.98 -6.78
N VAL A 128 5.78 -6.60 -7.52
CA VAL A 128 4.33 -6.48 -7.34
C VAL A 128 3.72 -7.86 -7.12
N LEU A 129 2.87 -7.97 -6.10
CA LEU A 129 2.05 -9.14 -5.83
C LEU A 129 0.57 -8.78 -6.01
N TRP A 130 -0.25 -9.80 -6.29
CA TRP A 130 -1.70 -9.73 -6.22
C TRP A 130 -2.18 -10.53 -5.01
N TYR A 131 -3.21 -10.04 -4.33
CA TYR A 131 -3.81 -10.73 -3.18
C TYR A 131 -5.15 -11.35 -3.57
N ASP A 132 -5.20 -12.68 -3.50
CA ASP A 132 -6.41 -13.46 -3.64
C ASP A 132 -7.23 -13.36 -2.35
N ILE A 133 -8.32 -12.62 -2.39
CA ILE A 133 -9.21 -12.48 -1.23
C ILE A 133 -10.01 -13.77 -0.95
N ILE A 134 -10.20 -14.64 -1.95
CA ILE A 134 -10.99 -15.87 -1.80
C ILE A 134 -10.13 -16.97 -1.20
N GLU A 135 -8.92 -17.14 -1.71
CA GLU A 135 -7.96 -18.13 -1.21
C GLU A 135 -7.06 -17.60 -0.08
N GLU A 136 -7.19 -16.31 0.27
CA GLU A 136 -6.39 -15.61 1.28
C GLU A 136 -4.87 -15.78 1.08
N LYS A 137 -4.43 -15.73 -0.19
CA LYS A 137 -3.03 -15.95 -0.58
C LYS A 137 -2.48 -14.80 -1.40
N TYR A 138 -1.16 -14.64 -1.35
CA TYR A 138 -0.43 -13.72 -2.22
C TYR A 138 0.12 -14.50 -3.40
N LEU A 139 -0.02 -13.93 -4.60
CA LEU A 139 0.51 -14.47 -5.83
C LEU A 139 1.43 -13.44 -6.47
N THR A 140 2.49 -13.89 -7.11
CA THR A 140 3.20 -13.07 -8.11
C THR A 140 2.25 -12.73 -9.26
N LEU A 141 2.57 -11.67 -10.02
CA LEU A 141 1.73 -11.32 -11.18
C LEU A 141 1.64 -12.43 -12.22
N ASP A 142 2.71 -13.22 -12.41
CA ASP A 142 2.72 -14.34 -13.35
C ASP A 142 1.83 -15.49 -12.87
N GLU A 143 1.87 -15.81 -11.57
CA GLU A 143 0.98 -16.80 -10.98
C GLU A 143 -0.48 -16.34 -11.02
N TRP A 144 -0.74 -15.06 -10.72
CA TRP A 144 -2.08 -14.48 -10.84
C TRP A 144 -2.60 -14.60 -12.27
N ARG A 145 -1.82 -14.20 -13.28
CA ARG A 145 -2.20 -14.32 -14.70
C ARG A 145 -2.40 -15.76 -15.17
N ALA A 146 -1.76 -16.72 -14.51
CA ALA A 146 -1.92 -18.14 -14.77
C ALA A 146 -3.06 -18.78 -13.93
N SER A 147 -3.68 -18.03 -13.02
CA SER A 147 -4.73 -18.54 -12.13
C SER A 147 -6.13 -18.40 -12.72
N ASP A 148 -7.08 -19.18 -12.19
CA ASP A 148 -8.49 -19.10 -12.55
C ASP A 148 -9.14 -17.76 -12.13
N SER A 149 -8.50 -17.01 -11.23
CA SER A 149 -8.94 -15.69 -10.79
C SER A 149 -8.61 -14.58 -11.81
N TYR A 150 -7.75 -14.87 -12.80
CA TYR A 150 -7.42 -13.91 -13.86
C TYR A 150 -8.61 -13.72 -14.81
N ARG A 151 -8.85 -12.46 -15.18
CA ARG A 151 -9.94 -12.07 -16.08
C ARG A 151 -9.36 -11.67 -17.42
N ASP A 152 -9.19 -12.65 -18.32
CA ASP A 152 -8.68 -12.43 -19.67
C ASP A 152 -9.75 -11.89 -20.67
N TRP A 153 -11.02 -11.85 -20.26
CA TRP A 153 -12.17 -11.46 -21.09
C TRP A 153 -12.62 -9.99 -20.92
N LEU A 154 -11.83 -9.16 -20.26
CA LEU A 154 -11.98 -7.69 -20.30
C LEU A 154 -11.25 -7.12 -21.52
#